data_AF-A0A5M8SR42-F1
#
_entry.id   AF-A0A5M8SR42-F1
#
_cell.length_a   1.000
_cell.length_b   1.000
_cell.length_c   1.000
_cell.angle_alpha   90.00
_cell.angle_beta   90.00
_cell.angle_gamma   90.00
#
_symmetry.space_group_name_H-M   'P 1'
#
loop_
_entity.id
_entity.type
_entity.pdbx_description
1 polymer ?
#
loop_
_entity_poly.entity_id
_entity_poly.type
_entity_poly.pdbx_seq_one_letter_code
_entity_poly.pdbx_strand_id
1 'polypeptide(L)'
;MNLVVANVSTRIPHGSFRAAIRAIQKQVTNHFKAEWNLGAEIMPIALPLGARKAPVQKNADAVIYLCNSSNDPAVGVKDAYGYHAANNKGIPYGFVYLDVCAQSDESWTCTLSHEVLELLGDPDAVLTVTGPSPKNPQKTVYYDLEVCDPTQGDTYTIDDVEVSNFVGRRYFGMSGGSGRTNHLNRRLPQFGVRPGGYLQYELSGKAHVIYGPEVTDAQKAAKKKMKHVRRNARRQNRLAR
;
A
#
# COMPACT_ATOMS: atom_id res chain seq x y z
N MET A 1 8.69 -6.67 12.02
CA MET A 1 9.18 -5.53 11.24
C MET A 1 9.09 -4.26 12.08
N ASN A 2 10.13 -3.43 12.10
CA ASN A 2 10.13 -2.08 12.65
C ASN A 2 9.77 -1.11 11.52
N LEU A 3 8.50 -0.69 11.46
CA LEU A 3 8.00 0.18 10.40
C LEU A 3 7.95 1.62 10.88
N VAL A 4 8.71 2.50 10.24
CA VAL A 4 8.62 3.94 10.51
C VAL A 4 7.50 4.54 9.67
N VAL A 5 6.59 5.30 10.30
CA VAL A 5 5.65 6.17 9.58
C VAL A 5 6.01 7.61 9.89
N ALA A 6 6.48 8.33 8.88
CA ALA A 6 6.92 9.70 8.99
C ALA A 6 5.84 10.65 8.46
N ASN A 7 5.21 11.39 9.37
CA ASN A 7 4.37 12.52 9.00
C ASN A 7 5.26 13.72 8.64
N VAL A 8 5.40 13.97 7.34
CA VAL A 8 6.09 15.15 6.79
C VAL A 8 5.08 16.15 6.20
N SER A 9 3.78 15.87 6.32
CA SER A 9 2.71 16.74 5.90
C SER A 9 2.53 17.89 6.88
N THR A 10 2.33 19.09 6.34
CA THR A 10 1.94 20.26 7.13
C THR A 10 0.43 20.36 7.36
N ARG A 11 -0.36 19.46 6.78
CA ARG A 11 -1.83 19.47 6.79
C ARG A 11 -2.44 18.42 7.71
N ILE A 12 -1.66 17.45 8.20
CA ILE A 12 -2.13 16.40 9.13
C ILE A 12 -1.81 16.83 10.56
N PRO A 13 -2.81 17.16 11.40
CA PRO A 13 -2.59 17.49 12.80
C PRO A 13 -2.01 16.31 13.58
N HIS A 14 -1.13 16.59 14.56
CA HIS A 14 -0.48 15.56 15.37
C HIS A 14 -1.48 14.63 16.09
N GLY A 15 -2.62 15.17 16.54
CA GLY A 15 -3.67 14.39 17.20
C GLY A 15 -4.25 13.31 16.26
N SER A 16 -4.67 13.73 15.07
CA SER A 16 -5.22 12.85 14.02
C SER A 16 -4.18 11.83 13.55
N PHE A 17 -2.92 12.25 13.37
CA PHE A 17 -1.82 11.35 13.04
C PHE A 17 -1.65 10.25 14.09
N ARG A 18 -1.57 10.60 15.39
CA ARG A 18 -1.45 9.61 16.46
C ARG A 18 -2.65 8.68 16.56
N ALA A 19 -3.86 9.19 16.32
CA ALA A 19 -5.07 8.38 16.30
C ALA A 19 -5.00 7.32 15.18
N ALA A 20 -4.63 7.75 13.97
CA ALA A 20 -4.47 6.85 12.84
C ALA A 20 -3.41 5.77 13.11
N ILE A 21 -2.25 6.13 13.66
CA ILE A 21 -1.19 5.16 13.97
C ILE A 21 -1.66 4.11 14.98
N ARG A 22 -2.41 4.49 16.03
CA ARG A 22 -2.95 3.53 17.01
C ARG A 22 -3.95 2.57 16.36
N ALA A 23 -4.87 3.08 15.54
CA ALA A 23 -5.86 2.28 14.84
C ALA A 23 -5.19 1.29 13.86
N ILE A 24 -4.20 1.75 13.10
CA ILE A 24 -3.47 0.91 12.15
C ILE A 24 -2.58 -0.11 12.88
N GLN A 25 -1.96 0.25 14.01
CA GLN A 25 -1.24 -0.74 14.83
C GLN A 25 -2.18 -1.85 15.30
N LYS A 26 -3.40 -1.53 15.73
CA LYS A 26 -4.42 -2.53 16.08
C LYS A 26 -4.80 -3.39 14.87
N GLN A 27 -4.98 -2.80 13.69
CA GLN A 27 -5.23 -3.54 12.46
C GLN A 27 -4.12 -4.55 12.17
N VAL A 28 -2.86 -4.10 12.21
CA VAL A 28 -1.69 -4.94 11.96
C VAL A 28 -1.63 -6.09 12.97
N THR A 29 -1.72 -5.79 14.27
CA THR A 29 -1.56 -6.78 15.34
C THR A 29 -2.71 -7.77 15.40
N ASN A 30 -3.95 -7.30 15.28
CA ASN A 30 -5.13 -8.11 15.57
C ASN A 30 -5.74 -8.73 14.31
N HIS A 31 -5.68 -8.06 13.16
CA HIS A 31 -6.41 -8.47 11.95
C HIS A 31 -5.44 -9.06 10.91
N PHE A 32 -4.43 -8.29 10.53
CA PHE A 32 -3.53 -8.68 9.44
C PHE A 32 -2.61 -9.83 9.85
N LYS A 33 -2.03 -9.78 11.06
CA LYS A 33 -1.17 -10.86 11.58
C LYS A 33 -1.90 -12.20 11.67
N ALA A 34 -3.19 -12.22 12.01
CA ALA A 34 -3.97 -13.45 12.05
C ALA A 34 -4.15 -14.08 10.65
N GLU A 35 -4.24 -13.26 9.61
CA GLU A 35 -4.46 -13.74 8.24
C GLU A 35 -3.15 -14.11 7.53
N TRP A 36 -2.10 -13.30 7.70
CA TRP A 36 -0.84 -13.41 6.95
C TRP A 36 0.34 -13.89 7.78
N ASN A 37 0.22 -13.98 9.10
CA ASN A 37 1.34 -14.23 10.03
C ASN A 37 2.48 -13.22 9.89
N LEU A 38 2.16 -12.01 9.44
CA LEU A 38 3.08 -10.88 9.27
C LEU A 38 2.67 -9.75 10.21
N GLY A 39 3.64 -9.07 10.82
CA GLY A 39 3.36 -8.00 11.77
C GLY A 39 4.48 -6.96 11.85
N ALA A 40 4.11 -5.78 12.33
CA ALA A 40 5.03 -4.69 12.60
C ALA A 40 4.76 -4.03 13.94
N GLU A 41 5.83 -3.46 14.49
CA GLU A 41 5.76 -2.36 15.44
C GLU A 41 5.90 -1.06 14.65
N ILE A 42 4.86 -0.22 14.71
CA ILE A 42 4.80 1.05 13.99
C ILE A 42 5.41 2.15 14.86
N MET A 43 6.49 2.75 14.37
CA MET A 43 7.19 3.86 15.01
C MET A 43 6.76 5.19 14.36
N PRO A 44 5.90 5.99 15.02
CA PRO A 44 5.47 7.27 14.47
C PRO A 44 6.57 8.33 14.62
N ILE A 45 6.89 9.01 13.53
CA ILE A 45 7.72 10.21 13.52
C ILE A 45 6.85 11.35 13.03
N ALA A 46 6.45 12.24 13.93
CA ALA A 46 5.83 13.51 13.57
C ALA A 46 6.90 14.59 13.55
N LEU A 47 7.18 15.14 12.37
CA LEU A 47 8.13 16.24 12.26
C LEU A 47 7.47 17.58 12.59
N PRO A 48 8.16 18.48 13.31
CA PRO A 48 7.75 19.87 13.39
C PRO A 48 7.60 20.47 12.00
N LEU A 49 6.61 21.35 11.82
CA LEU A 49 6.41 22.10 10.59
C LEU A 49 7.72 22.79 10.17
N GLY A 50 8.22 22.48 8.96
CA GLY A 50 9.48 23.04 8.43
C GLY A 50 10.75 22.26 8.77
N ALA A 51 10.67 21.11 9.47
CA ALA A 51 11.83 20.26 9.69
C ALA A 51 12.34 19.65 8.37
N ARG A 52 13.65 19.74 8.14
CA ARG A 52 14.30 19.36 6.88
C ARG A 52 14.67 17.88 6.77
N LYS A 53 14.51 17.10 7.86
CA LYS A 53 14.90 15.70 7.92
C LYS A 53 13.97 14.90 8.85
N ALA A 54 13.46 13.78 8.37
CA ALA A 54 12.91 12.72 9.21
C ALA A 54 14.07 11.93 9.84
N PRO A 55 14.24 11.88 11.18
CA PRO A 55 15.25 11.04 11.81
C PRO A 55 14.78 9.59 11.77
N VAL A 56 14.74 9.01 10.57
CA VAL A 56 14.51 7.58 10.38
C VAL A 56 15.70 6.88 11.03
N GLN A 57 15.43 6.06 12.04
CA GLN A 57 16.47 5.35 12.77
C GLN A 57 17.16 4.33 11.86
N LYS A 58 18.46 4.07 12.09
CA LYS A 58 19.27 3.15 11.28
C LYS A 58 18.74 1.70 11.28
N ASN A 59 17.91 1.33 12.25
CA ASN A 59 17.32 0.00 12.42
C ASN A 59 15.87 -0.09 11.91
N ALA A 60 15.39 0.90 11.15
CA ALA A 60 14.09 0.81 10.47
C ALA A 60 14.16 -0.25 9.37
N ASP A 61 13.23 -1.22 9.40
CA ASP A 61 13.11 -2.23 8.34
C ASP A 61 12.39 -1.65 7.11
N ALA A 62 11.56 -0.63 7.31
CA ALA A 62 10.81 0.04 6.26
C ALA A 62 10.33 1.44 6.68
N VAL A 63 9.98 2.27 5.69
CA VAL A 63 9.50 3.65 5.93
C VAL A 63 8.30 4.01 5.06
N ILE A 64 7.23 4.56 5.64
CA ILE A 64 6.15 5.21 4.89
C ILE A 64 6.16 6.71 5.20
N TYR A 65 6.09 7.54 4.17
CA TYR A 65 6.02 8.99 4.29
C TYR A 65 4.60 9.49 3.98
N LEU A 66 4.03 10.30 4.88
CA LEU A 66 2.79 11.05 4.64
C LEU A 66 3.15 12.46 4.16
N CYS A 67 2.73 12.81 2.97
CA CYS A 67 3.11 14.03 2.26
C CYS A 67 1.88 14.82 1.78
N ASN A 68 2.03 16.12 1.54
CA ASN A 68 0.93 16.96 1.06
C ASN A 68 0.58 16.73 -0.41
N SER A 69 1.59 16.66 -1.27
CA SER A 69 1.40 16.65 -2.71
C SER A 69 2.35 15.67 -3.42
N SER A 70 1.84 14.93 -4.39
CA SER A 70 2.61 14.02 -5.25
C SER A 70 3.58 14.76 -6.18
N ASN A 71 3.39 16.07 -6.35
CA ASN A 71 4.27 16.95 -7.10
C ASN A 71 5.27 17.72 -6.20
N ASP A 72 5.31 17.46 -4.90
CA ASP A 72 5.95 18.33 -3.91
C ASP A 72 7.48 18.16 -3.79
N PRO A 73 8.31 19.22 -3.98
CA PRO A 73 9.64 19.35 -3.43
C PRO A 73 9.59 20.26 -2.20
N ALA A 74 9.70 19.73 -0.98
CA ALA A 74 9.64 20.54 0.24
C ALA A 74 10.98 21.25 0.64
N VAL A 75 11.92 21.41 -0.31
CA VAL A 75 13.35 21.84 -0.17
C VAL A 75 14.35 20.70 0.17
N GLY A 76 14.96 20.14 -0.90
CA GLY A 76 16.19 19.30 -0.99
C GLY A 76 16.11 17.87 -0.43
N VAL A 77 16.23 16.77 -1.19
CA VAL A 77 16.52 16.46 -2.60
C VAL A 77 15.20 16.31 -3.36
N LYS A 78 14.88 17.22 -4.31
CA LYS A 78 13.77 17.28 -5.32
C LYS A 78 12.35 16.70 -5.05
N ASP A 79 12.13 15.82 -4.08
CA ASP A 79 10.86 15.20 -3.65
C ASP A 79 11.14 14.24 -2.46
N ALA A 80 10.09 13.73 -1.80
CA ALA A 80 10.24 12.76 -0.71
C ALA A 80 10.97 11.46 -1.16
N TYR A 81 10.88 11.14 -2.47
CA TYR A 81 11.66 10.09 -3.11
C TYR A 81 13.17 10.39 -3.09
N GLY A 82 13.58 11.59 -3.49
CA GLY A 82 14.96 12.04 -3.45
C GLY A 82 15.51 12.08 -2.02
N TYR A 83 14.69 12.46 -1.04
CA TYR A 83 15.06 12.37 0.37
C TYR A 83 15.37 10.92 0.78
N HIS A 84 14.47 9.98 0.48
CA HIS A 84 14.69 8.57 0.81
C HIS A 84 15.93 8.03 0.08
N ALA A 85 16.06 8.29 -1.22
CA ALA A 85 17.21 7.84 -2.02
C ALA A 85 18.55 8.36 -1.48
N ALA A 86 18.59 9.58 -0.95
CA ALA A 86 19.80 10.18 -0.41
C ALA A 86 20.14 9.75 1.03
N ASN A 87 19.15 9.39 1.85
CA ASN A 87 19.35 9.18 3.29
C ASN A 87 19.11 7.74 3.77
N ASN A 88 18.26 6.97 3.09
CA ASN A 88 17.76 5.66 3.54
C ASN A 88 17.85 4.58 2.44
N LYS A 89 18.84 4.71 1.55
CA LYS A 89 19.03 3.80 0.41
C LYS A 89 19.04 2.33 0.86
N GLY A 90 18.25 1.50 0.19
CA GLY A 90 18.16 0.06 0.46
C GLY A 90 17.08 -0.34 1.46
N ILE A 91 16.45 0.62 2.13
CA ILE A 91 15.31 0.36 3.02
C ILE A 91 14.01 0.36 2.18
N PRO A 92 13.13 -0.66 2.28
CA PRO A 92 11.76 -0.62 1.76
C PRO A 92 10.99 0.67 2.11
N TYR A 93 10.20 1.21 1.17
CA TYR A 93 9.45 2.43 1.43
C TYR A 93 8.14 2.55 0.64
N GLY A 94 7.26 3.41 1.16
CA GLY A 94 6.01 3.84 0.52
C GLY A 94 5.72 5.32 0.74
N PHE A 95 4.78 5.85 -0.03
CA PHE A 95 4.32 7.24 0.06
C PHE A 95 2.80 7.30 0.05
N VAL A 96 2.26 8.19 0.88
CA VAL A 96 0.86 8.59 0.86
C VAL A 96 0.81 10.09 0.64
N TYR A 97 0.18 10.52 -0.44
CA TYR A 97 0.05 11.94 -0.77
C TYR A 97 -1.40 12.39 -0.64
N LEU A 98 -1.64 13.48 0.10
CA LEU A 98 -2.99 13.98 0.34
C LEU A 98 -3.71 14.47 -0.92
N ASP A 99 -2.99 15.02 -1.90
CA ASP A 99 -3.56 15.41 -3.19
C ASP A 99 -4.02 14.21 -4.02
N VAL A 100 -3.30 13.09 -3.94
CA VAL A 100 -3.66 11.83 -4.60
C VAL A 100 -4.88 11.24 -3.92
N CYS A 101 -4.90 11.21 -2.58
CA CYS A 101 -6.06 10.78 -1.80
C CYS A 101 -7.31 11.59 -2.17
N ALA A 102 -7.18 12.92 -2.24
CA ALA A 102 -8.27 13.81 -2.64
C ALA A 102 -8.72 13.58 -4.10
N GLN A 103 -7.79 13.31 -5.01
CA GLN A 103 -8.12 13.00 -6.40
C GLN A 103 -8.85 11.66 -6.55
N SER A 104 -8.53 10.67 -5.72
CA SER A 104 -9.17 9.36 -5.72
C SER A 104 -10.43 9.28 -4.84
N ASP A 105 -10.79 10.37 -4.16
CA ASP A 105 -11.85 10.42 -3.15
C ASP A 105 -11.67 9.35 -2.04
N GLU A 106 -10.43 9.22 -1.56
CA GLU A 106 -10.07 8.28 -0.50
C GLU A 106 -9.55 9.01 0.73
N SER A 107 -9.89 8.51 1.92
CA SER A 107 -9.28 9.00 3.16
C SER A 107 -7.80 8.67 3.20
N TRP A 108 -6.97 9.63 3.63
CA TRP A 108 -5.54 9.40 3.83
C TRP A 108 -5.24 8.33 4.90
N THR A 109 -6.15 8.09 5.85
CA THR A 109 -5.99 7.02 6.85
C THR A 109 -6.22 5.65 6.23
N CYS A 110 -7.21 5.55 5.33
CA CYS A 110 -7.44 4.35 4.53
C CYS A 110 -6.23 4.08 3.64
N THR A 111 -5.77 5.06 2.87
CA THR A 111 -4.58 4.92 2.00
C THR A 111 -3.31 4.61 2.81
N LEU A 112 -3.12 5.20 3.99
CA LEU A 112 -2.00 4.85 4.87
C LEU A 112 -2.07 3.40 5.32
N SER A 113 -3.23 2.94 5.77
CA SER A 113 -3.39 1.55 6.19
C SER A 113 -3.16 0.58 5.05
N HIS A 114 -3.64 0.90 3.84
CA HIS A 114 -3.38 0.14 2.61
C HIS A 114 -1.87 0.00 2.38
N GLU A 115 -1.12 1.12 2.33
CA GLU A 115 0.32 1.08 2.07
C GLU A 115 1.10 0.36 3.19
N VAL A 116 0.64 0.43 4.46
CA VAL A 116 1.23 -0.33 5.57
C VAL A 116 1.08 -1.84 5.36
N LEU A 117 -0.12 -2.30 5.00
CA LEU A 117 -0.39 -3.73 4.81
C LEU A 117 0.29 -4.27 3.54
N GLU A 118 0.30 -3.49 2.46
CA GLU A 118 0.99 -3.83 1.23
C GLU A 118 2.51 -3.97 1.44
N LEU A 119 3.10 -3.03 2.16
CA LEU A 119 4.52 -3.07 2.48
C LEU A 119 4.87 -4.23 3.43
N LEU A 120 3.97 -4.59 4.35
CA LEU A 120 4.13 -5.79 5.18
C LEU A 120 4.13 -7.07 4.35
N GLY A 121 3.21 -7.19 3.38
CA GLY A 121 3.06 -8.37 2.53
C GLY A 121 4.25 -8.59 1.60
N ASP A 122 4.78 -7.50 1.02
CA ASP A 122 5.92 -7.56 0.11
C ASP A 122 6.75 -6.25 0.20
N PRO A 123 7.72 -6.15 1.12
CA PRO A 123 8.48 -4.90 1.32
C PRO A 123 9.15 -4.35 0.05
N ASP A 124 9.61 -5.24 -0.84
CA ASP A 124 10.32 -4.88 -2.06
C ASP A 124 9.41 -4.74 -3.29
N ALA A 125 8.13 -5.11 -3.18
CA ALA A 125 7.17 -5.10 -4.28
C ALA A 125 7.61 -5.95 -5.46
N VAL A 126 8.25 -7.09 -5.21
CA VAL A 126 8.79 -7.99 -6.22
C VAL A 126 8.17 -9.39 -6.19
N LEU A 127 7.36 -9.70 -5.18
CA LEU A 127 6.72 -10.99 -5.05
C LEU A 127 5.55 -11.11 -6.03
N THR A 128 5.43 -12.30 -6.60
CA THR A 128 4.30 -12.67 -7.45
C THR A 128 3.73 -14.01 -7.01
N VAL A 129 2.45 -14.22 -7.31
CA VAL A 129 1.75 -15.48 -7.11
C VAL A 129 1.22 -15.97 -8.44
N THR A 130 1.48 -17.24 -8.70
CA THR A 130 1.01 -17.93 -9.89
C THR A 130 -0.50 -18.21 -9.81
N GLY A 131 -1.24 -17.89 -10.87
CA GLY A 131 -2.68 -18.18 -10.95
C GLY A 131 -3.19 -18.31 -12.39
N PRO A 132 -4.48 -18.66 -12.58
CA PRO A 132 -5.07 -18.81 -13.91
C PRO A 132 -5.12 -17.46 -14.64
N SER A 133 -4.87 -17.44 -15.95
CA SER A 133 -4.97 -16.21 -16.75
C SER A 133 -6.43 -15.74 -16.80
N PRO A 134 -6.70 -14.44 -16.63
CA PRO A 134 -8.06 -13.90 -16.73
C PRO A 134 -8.70 -14.11 -18.10
N LYS A 135 -7.89 -14.23 -19.15
CA LYS A 135 -8.35 -14.40 -20.54
C LYS A 135 -8.40 -15.86 -21.00
N ASN A 136 -7.65 -16.74 -20.34
CA ASN A 136 -7.61 -18.16 -20.68
C ASN A 136 -7.23 -18.96 -19.41
N PRO A 137 -8.21 -19.52 -18.69
CA PRO A 137 -7.96 -20.23 -17.42
C PRO A 137 -7.00 -21.44 -17.54
N GLN A 138 -6.75 -21.95 -18.75
CA GLN A 138 -5.77 -23.02 -18.99
C GLN A 138 -4.32 -22.51 -19.05
N LYS A 139 -4.11 -21.19 -19.08
CA LYS A 139 -2.81 -20.57 -19.01
C LYS A 139 -2.55 -20.04 -17.61
N THR A 140 -1.28 -20.00 -17.27
CA THR A 140 -0.81 -19.48 -16.00
C THR A 140 -0.20 -18.09 -16.18
N VAL A 141 -0.47 -17.19 -15.24
CA VAL A 141 0.11 -15.83 -15.16
C VAL A 141 0.69 -15.58 -13.77
N TYR A 142 1.49 -14.53 -13.66
CA TYR A 142 2.06 -14.07 -12.39
C TYR A 142 1.30 -12.86 -11.90
N TYR A 143 0.53 -12.99 -10.82
CA TYR A 143 -0.16 -11.88 -10.17
C TYR A 143 0.79 -11.19 -9.19
N ASP A 144 0.79 -9.85 -9.12
CA ASP A 144 1.52 -9.15 -8.07
C ASP A 144 0.91 -9.51 -6.70
N LEU A 145 1.75 -9.74 -5.68
CA LEU A 145 1.29 -9.98 -4.32
C LEU A 145 0.93 -8.64 -3.66
N GLU A 146 -0.23 -8.10 -4.04
CA GLU A 146 -0.79 -6.89 -3.45
C GLU A 146 -2.07 -7.23 -2.67
N VAL A 147 -2.02 -7.06 -1.35
CA VAL A 147 -3.02 -7.59 -0.40
C VAL A 147 -4.21 -6.65 -0.19
N CYS A 148 -4.14 -5.39 -0.58
CA CYS A 148 -5.21 -4.42 -0.44
C CYS A 148 -5.81 -4.03 -1.80
N ASP A 149 -5.00 -4.01 -2.86
CA ASP A 149 -5.43 -3.65 -4.22
C ASP A 149 -6.74 -4.32 -4.69
N PRO A 150 -6.97 -5.64 -4.51
CA PRO A 150 -8.19 -6.30 -5.00
C PRO A 150 -9.46 -5.86 -4.28
N THR A 151 -9.31 -5.27 -3.09
CA THR A 151 -10.39 -4.82 -2.21
C THR A 151 -10.44 -3.30 -2.05
N GLN A 152 -9.69 -2.54 -2.84
CA GLN A 152 -9.71 -1.08 -2.78
C GLN A 152 -11.16 -0.54 -2.89
N GLY A 153 -11.46 0.47 -2.07
CA GLY A 153 -12.82 1.00 -1.88
C GLY A 153 -13.67 0.26 -0.84
N ASP A 154 -13.35 -0.97 -0.46
CA ASP A 154 -13.95 -1.59 0.73
C ASP A 154 -13.17 -1.11 1.98
N THR A 155 -13.83 -0.36 2.86
CA THR A 155 -13.22 0.16 4.10
C THR A 155 -13.98 -0.31 5.35
N TYR A 156 -13.34 -0.16 6.51
CA TYR A 156 -13.98 -0.34 7.82
C TYR A 156 -13.28 0.55 8.86
N THR A 157 -13.82 0.63 10.08
CA THR A 157 -13.31 1.53 11.12
C THR A 157 -12.68 0.79 12.30
N ILE A 158 -11.61 1.35 12.86
CA ILE A 158 -11.04 0.98 14.15
C ILE A 158 -10.86 2.28 14.95
N ASP A 159 -11.47 2.38 16.13
CA ASP A 159 -11.47 3.59 16.96
C ASP A 159 -11.83 4.87 16.14
N ASP A 160 -12.91 4.80 15.35
CA ASP A 160 -13.39 5.86 14.45
C ASP A 160 -12.41 6.30 13.33
N VAL A 161 -11.31 5.58 13.14
CA VAL A 161 -10.38 5.76 12.03
C VAL A 161 -10.73 4.79 10.92
N GLU A 162 -10.96 5.32 9.72
CA GLU A 162 -11.15 4.49 8.52
C GLU A 162 -9.83 3.81 8.10
N VAL A 163 -9.91 2.51 7.86
CA VAL A 163 -8.82 1.65 7.40
C VAL A 163 -9.27 0.77 6.21
N SER A 164 -8.32 0.34 5.40
CA SER A 164 -8.51 -0.48 4.20
C SER A 164 -8.88 -1.91 4.56
N ASN A 165 -9.78 -2.51 3.79
CA ASN A 165 -9.90 -3.97 3.71
C ASN A 165 -8.62 -4.57 3.06
N PHE A 166 -8.47 -5.88 3.21
CA PHE A 166 -7.39 -6.64 2.60
C PHE A 166 -7.84 -8.07 2.28
N VAL A 167 -7.22 -8.68 1.27
CA VAL A 167 -7.41 -10.07 0.90
C VAL A 167 -6.67 -11.02 1.84
N GLY A 168 -7.27 -12.20 2.02
CA GLY A 168 -6.67 -13.28 2.77
C GLY A 168 -5.84 -14.22 1.91
N ARG A 169 -5.12 -15.16 2.54
CA ARG A 169 -4.27 -16.14 1.83
C ARG A 169 -5.07 -16.98 0.83
N ARG A 170 -6.32 -17.30 1.17
CA ARG A 170 -7.24 -18.05 0.30
C ARG A 170 -7.51 -17.36 -1.04
N TYR A 171 -7.48 -16.03 -1.10
CA TYR A 171 -7.69 -15.28 -2.35
C TYR A 171 -6.67 -15.65 -3.42
N PHE A 172 -5.41 -15.86 -3.01
CA PHE A 172 -4.32 -16.28 -3.88
C PHE A 172 -4.19 -17.81 -4.02
N GLY A 173 -5.12 -18.58 -3.44
CA GLY A 173 -5.03 -20.05 -3.44
C GLY A 173 -4.02 -20.64 -2.46
N MET A 174 -3.54 -19.83 -1.53
CA MET A 174 -2.67 -20.30 -0.45
C MET A 174 -3.50 -20.89 0.70
N SER A 175 -2.92 -21.85 1.39
CA SER A 175 -3.45 -22.39 2.65
C SER A 175 -3.12 -21.48 3.84
N GLY A 176 -3.82 -21.69 4.96
CA GLY A 176 -3.66 -20.91 6.19
C GLY A 176 -4.56 -19.68 6.26
N GLY A 177 -4.33 -18.84 7.29
CA GLY A 177 -5.20 -17.70 7.60
C GLY A 177 -6.60 -18.15 8.05
N SER A 178 -7.58 -17.28 7.89
CA SER A 178 -8.99 -17.58 8.23
C SER A 178 -9.71 -18.47 7.21
N GLY A 179 -9.09 -18.74 6.06
CA GLY A 179 -9.74 -19.40 4.93
C GLY A 179 -10.72 -18.50 4.14
N ARG A 180 -10.86 -17.22 4.51
CA ARG A 180 -11.67 -16.23 3.78
C ARG A 180 -10.85 -15.56 2.69
N THR A 181 -11.49 -15.11 1.61
CA THR A 181 -10.80 -14.39 0.54
C THR A 181 -10.51 -12.93 0.89
N ASN A 182 -11.22 -12.33 1.85
CA ASN A 182 -10.90 -11.01 2.38
C ASN A 182 -11.40 -10.87 3.82
N HIS A 183 -10.82 -9.92 4.54
CA HIS A 183 -11.07 -9.70 5.97
C HIS A 183 -12.54 -9.40 6.28
N LEU A 184 -13.17 -8.53 5.49
CA LEU A 184 -14.59 -8.18 5.62
C LEU A 184 -15.56 -9.27 5.13
N ASN A 185 -15.05 -10.43 4.71
CA ASN A 185 -15.84 -11.55 4.20
C ASN A 185 -16.82 -11.16 3.08
N ARG A 186 -16.45 -10.17 2.25
CA ARG A 186 -17.24 -9.77 1.07
C ARG A 186 -17.12 -10.83 -0.02
N ARG A 187 -18.12 -10.91 -0.90
CA ARG A 187 -18.04 -11.79 -2.07
C ARG A 187 -16.90 -11.34 -2.98
N LEU A 188 -15.86 -12.18 -3.04
CA LEU A 188 -14.68 -12.01 -3.87
C LEU A 188 -14.14 -13.40 -4.23
N PRO A 189 -14.23 -13.86 -5.49
CA PRO A 189 -13.57 -15.09 -5.91
C PRO A 189 -12.04 -14.91 -5.91
N GLN A 190 -11.31 -16.02 -5.96
CA GLN A 190 -9.85 -15.98 -6.10
C GLN A 190 -9.44 -15.23 -7.37
N PHE A 191 -8.41 -14.40 -7.25
CA PHE A 191 -7.91 -13.56 -8.34
C PHE A 191 -9.00 -12.65 -8.98
N GLY A 192 -10.12 -12.43 -8.30
CA GLY A 192 -11.16 -11.49 -8.70
C GLY A 192 -10.90 -10.09 -8.17
N VAL A 193 -11.73 -9.12 -8.55
CA VAL A 193 -11.63 -7.74 -8.07
C VAL A 193 -12.96 -7.28 -7.51
N ARG A 194 -12.93 -6.55 -6.39
CA ARG A 194 -14.09 -5.83 -5.84
C ARG A 194 -14.43 -4.61 -6.69
N PRO A 195 -15.61 -3.98 -6.54
CA PRO A 195 -16.04 -2.90 -7.41
C PRO A 195 -15.04 -1.73 -7.57
N GLY A 196 -14.45 -1.25 -6.48
CA GLY A 196 -13.38 -0.24 -6.50
C GLY A 196 -11.95 -0.80 -6.58
N GLY A 197 -11.81 -2.13 -6.60
CA GLY A 197 -10.54 -2.83 -6.56
C GLY A 197 -9.84 -2.92 -7.90
N TYR A 198 -8.59 -3.34 -7.89
CA TYR A 198 -7.89 -3.76 -9.09
C TYR A 198 -6.89 -4.89 -8.81
N LEU A 199 -6.44 -5.56 -9.87
CA LEU A 199 -5.46 -6.64 -9.78
C LEU A 199 -4.47 -6.53 -10.92
N GLN A 200 -3.19 -6.63 -10.62
CA GLN A 200 -2.12 -6.60 -11.60
C GLN A 200 -1.58 -8.00 -11.86
N TYR A 201 -1.27 -8.29 -13.11
CA TYR A 201 -0.68 -9.56 -13.50
C TYR A 201 0.26 -9.39 -14.70
N GLU A 202 1.17 -10.35 -14.85
CA GLU A 202 2.15 -10.41 -15.92
C GLU A 202 1.87 -11.60 -16.82
N LEU A 203 1.89 -11.36 -18.13
CA LEU A 203 1.78 -12.39 -19.15
C LEU A 203 2.74 -12.06 -20.28
N SER A 204 3.64 -12.99 -20.61
CA SER A 204 4.61 -12.83 -21.70
C SER A 204 5.45 -11.54 -21.58
N GLY A 205 5.95 -11.24 -20.37
CA GLY A 205 6.78 -10.06 -20.10
C GLY A 205 6.03 -8.72 -20.10
N LYS A 206 4.69 -8.73 -20.15
CA LYS A 206 3.87 -7.52 -20.14
C LYS A 206 3.01 -7.45 -18.90
N ALA A 207 3.02 -6.29 -18.25
CA ALA A 207 2.11 -5.98 -17.16
C ALA A 207 0.71 -5.66 -17.69
N HIS A 208 -0.29 -6.21 -17.00
CA HIS A 208 -1.71 -6.01 -17.25
C HIS A 208 -2.41 -5.63 -15.94
N VAL A 209 -3.56 -4.96 -16.06
CA VAL A 209 -4.38 -4.58 -14.91
C VAL A 209 -5.84 -4.94 -15.21
N ILE A 210 -6.51 -5.53 -14.23
CA ILE A 210 -7.95 -5.73 -14.20
C ILE A 210 -8.51 -4.69 -13.24
N TYR A 211 -9.48 -3.90 -13.68
CA TYR A 211 -10.18 -2.95 -12.82
C TYR A 211 -11.56 -3.48 -12.46
N GLY A 212 -11.99 -3.21 -11.23
CA GLY A 212 -13.37 -3.40 -10.82
C GLY A 212 -14.32 -2.46 -11.57
N PRO A 213 -15.62 -2.81 -11.63
CA PRO A 213 -16.63 -2.06 -12.39
C PRO A 213 -16.85 -0.61 -11.93
N GLU A 214 -16.50 -0.26 -10.69
CA GLU A 214 -16.72 1.08 -10.13
C GLU A 214 -15.44 1.94 -10.10
N VAL A 215 -14.32 1.43 -10.64
CA VAL A 215 -13.08 2.21 -10.70
C VAL A 215 -13.20 3.37 -11.70
N THR A 216 -13.16 4.58 -11.17
CA THR A 216 -13.30 5.83 -11.93
C THR A 216 -12.04 6.19 -12.70
N ASP A 217 -12.16 7.06 -13.69
CA ASP A 217 -10.99 7.57 -14.42
C ASP A 217 -10.10 8.48 -13.56
N ALA A 218 -10.68 9.14 -12.56
CA ALA A 218 -9.92 9.91 -11.58
C ALA A 218 -9.00 9.01 -10.74
N GLN A 219 -9.50 7.86 -10.28
CA GLN A 219 -8.71 6.85 -9.57
C GLN A 219 -7.61 6.24 -10.47
N LYS A 220 -7.93 5.91 -11.73
CA LYS A 220 -6.93 5.44 -12.71
C LYS A 220 -5.83 6.48 -12.94
N ALA A 221 -6.20 7.76 -13.04
CA ALA A 221 -5.26 8.86 -13.22
C ALA A 221 -4.39 9.07 -11.97
N ALA A 222 -4.97 9.01 -10.77
CA ALA A 222 -4.26 9.07 -9.50
C ALA A 222 -3.21 7.95 -9.39
N LYS A 223 -3.59 6.70 -9.70
CA LYS A 223 -2.67 5.56 -9.78
C LYS A 223 -1.53 5.79 -10.78
N LYS A 224 -1.82 6.34 -11.95
CA LYS A 224 -0.81 6.64 -12.97
C LYS A 224 0.21 7.67 -12.49
N LYS A 225 -0.22 8.69 -11.73
CA LYS A 225 0.70 9.68 -11.11
C LYS A 225 1.69 9.01 -10.16
N MET A 226 1.23 8.00 -9.43
CA MET A 226 2.06 7.27 -8.44
C MET A 226 3.05 6.27 -9.06
N LYS A 227 3.07 6.06 -10.38
CA LYS A 227 3.83 4.99 -11.04
C LYS A 227 5.34 5.00 -10.73
N HIS A 228 5.95 6.17 -10.58
CA HIS A 228 7.40 6.33 -10.40
C HIS A 228 7.85 6.41 -8.94
N VAL A 229 6.91 6.68 -8.03
CA VAL A 229 7.19 6.90 -6.59
C VAL A 229 6.68 5.76 -5.71
N ARG A 230 5.67 5.01 -6.18
CA ARG A 230 5.29 3.75 -5.53
C ARG A 230 6.43 2.73 -5.62
N ARG A 231 6.25 1.68 -4.81
CA ARG A 231 6.80 0.33 -4.93
C ARG A 231 6.94 -0.22 -6.39
N ASN A 232 6.19 0.33 -7.35
CA ASN A 232 6.18 0.00 -8.79
C ASN A 232 7.51 0.17 -9.56
N ALA A 233 8.40 1.09 -9.18
CA ALA A 233 9.69 1.24 -9.88
C ALA A 233 10.55 -0.04 -9.79
N ARG A 234 10.46 -0.76 -8.66
CA ARG A 234 11.16 -2.04 -8.44
C ARG A 234 10.58 -3.15 -9.34
N ARG A 235 9.26 -3.16 -9.53
CA ARG A 235 8.56 -4.08 -10.47
C ARG A 235 9.03 -3.90 -11.91
N GLN A 236 9.18 -2.66 -12.37
CA GLN A 236 9.66 -2.41 -13.73
C GLN A 236 11.09 -2.93 -13.94
N ASN A 237 11.96 -2.81 -12.94
CA ASN A 237 13.30 -3.37 -12.99
C ASN A 237 13.30 -4.91 -13.01
N ARG A 238 12.34 -5.57 -12.36
CA ARG A 238 12.13 -7.03 -12.45
C ARG A 238 11.75 -7.44 -13.86
N LEU A 239 10.77 -6.77 -14.46
CA LEU A 239 10.27 -7.06 -15.82
C LEU A 239 11.29 -6.78 -16.94
N ALA A 240 12.31 -5.97 -16.66
CA ALA A 240 13.36 -5.62 -17.61
C ALA A 240 14.55 -6.61 -17.63
N ARG A 241 14.54 -7.63 -16.76
CA ARG A 241 15.55 -8.69 -16.69
C ARG A 241 15.02 -9.97 -17.34
#